data_AF-A0A7S0P4W8-F1
#
_entry.id   AF-A0A7S0P4W8-F1
#
_cell.length_a   1.000
_cell.length_b   1.000
_cell.length_c   1.000
_cell.angle_alpha   90.00
_cell.angle_beta   90.00
_cell.angle_gamma   90.00
#
_symmetry.space_group_name_H-M   'P 1'
#
loop_
_entity.id
_entity.type
_entity.pdbx_description
1 polymer ?
#
loop_
_entity_poly.entity_id
_entity_poly.type
_entity_poly.pdbx_seq_one_letter_code
_entity_poly.pdbx_strand_id
1 'polypeptide(L)'
;PIPPRRLRDVLLTRVNVALVASMGIYTLVSSFYLQSQIEQFQLLFGDVVARRISTIFNLAFPIGGFCASFPVSQLLQHTGEHLYWTVAFVFFNVFSALCMMPFRWAQVSAALLFGPMRCLQWASYFQFLANEERYPAELTGRVLGSNNVAVAVVGDGVPYLLAYLASSSWGTS
;
A
#
# COMPACT_ATOMS: atom_id res chain seq x y z
N PRO A 1 2.16 40.05 6.35
CA PRO A 1 1.68 39.13 5.29
C PRO A 1 2.60 37.91 5.18
N ILE A 2 2.08 36.72 5.47
CA ILE A 2 2.82 35.46 5.28
C ILE A 2 2.92 35.22 3.78
N PRO A 3 4.13 35.01 3.20
CA PRO A 3 4.26 34.78 1.77
C PRO A 3 3.51 33.49 1.36
N PRO A 4 2.87 33.48 0.18
CA PRO A 4 2.15 32.29 -0.29
C PRO A 4 3.15 31.13 -0.43
N ARG A 5 2.89 30.03 0.28
CA ARG A 5 3.71 28.80 0.19
C ARG A 5 3.62 28.28 -1.24
N ARG A 6 4.76 28.05 -1.88
CA ARG A 6 4.79 27.44 -3.22
C ARG A 6 4.57 25.95 -3.08
N LEU A 7 3.93 25.34 -4.09
CA LEU A 7 3.68 23.89 -4.14
C LEU A 7 4.97 23.07 -3.91
N ARG A 8 6.08 23.49 -4.53
CA ARG A 8 7.40 22.87 -4.37
C ARG A 8 7.82 22.81 -2.90
N ASP A 9 7.62 23.88 -2.14
CA ASP A 9 8.07 23.98 -0.76
C ASP A 9 7.30 23.01 0.14
N VAL A 10 6.00 22.80 -0.17
CA VAL A 10 5.14 21.82 0.52
C VAL A 10 5.54 20.39 0.17
N LEU A 11 5.78 20.11 -1.12
CA LEU A 11 6.14 18.78 -1.61
C LEU A 11 7.51 18.31 -1.10
N LEU A 12 8.48 19.21 -1.01
CA LEU A 12 9.85 18.92 -0.58
C LEU A 12 10.04 18.95 0.95
N THR A 13 8.98 19.14 1.72
CA THR A 13 9.08 18.99 3.18
C THR A 13 9.52 17.58 3.55
N ARG A 14 10.36 17.44 4.58
CA ARG A 14 10.87 16.14 5.05
C ARG A 14 9.74 15.16 5.34
N VAL A 15 8.65 15.68 5.91
CA VAL A 15 7.46 14.91 6.26
C VAL A 15 6.75 14.38 5.02
N ASN A 16 6.54 15.22 3.99
CA ASN A 16 5.90 14.78 2.75
C ASN A 16 6.77 13.79 1.97
N VAL A 17 8.08 14.01 1.92
CA VAL A 17 9.02 13.06 1.29
C VAL A 17 9.00 11.71 2.00
N ALA A 18 9.05 11.70 3.34
CA ALA A 18 8.96 10.46 4.11
C ALA A 18 7.62 9.74 3.92
N LEU A 19 6.51 10.50 3.88
CA LEU A 19 5.18 9.97 3.60
C LEU A 19 5.13 9.30 2.22
N VAL A 20 5.55 10.00 1.16
CA VAL A 20 5.56 9.48 -0.21
C VAL A 20 6.49 8.27 -0.33
N ALA A 21 7.67 8.30 0.29
CA ALA A 21 8.58 7.16 0.31
C ALA A 21 7.95 5.94 0.99
N SER A 22 7.33 6.13 2.17
CA SER A 22 6.66 5.04 2.89
C SER A 22 5.49 4.45 2.11
N MET A 23 4.66 5.30 1.49
CA MET A 23 3.54 4.87 0.64
C MET A 23 4.01 4.21 -0.66
N GLY A 24 5.13 4.68 -1.22
CA GLY A 24 5.78 4.07 -2.37
C GLY A 24 6.27 2.66 -2.06
N ILE A 25 6.98 2.47 -0.95
CA ILE A 25 7.46 1.15 -0.48
C ILE A 25 6.28 0.22 -0.19
N TYR A 26 5.27 0.72 0.52
CA TYR A 26 4.04 -0.04 0.77
C TYR A 26 3.38 -0.49 -0.54
N THR A 27 3.20 0.45 -1.48
CA THR A 27 2.56 0.16 -2.77
C THR A 27 3.39 -0.86 -3.54
N LEU A 28 4.72 -0.71 -3.57
CA LEU A 28 5.65 -1.64 -4.19
C LEU A 28 5.46 -3.08 -3.69
N VAL A 29 5.49 -3.28 -2.37
CA VAL A 29 5.31 -4.61 -1.76
C VAL A 29 3.92 -5.15 -2.07
N SER A 30 2.89 -4.31 -1.99
CA SER A 30 1.50 -4.72 -2.24
C SER A 30 1.23 -5.08 -3.70
N SER A 31 1.83 -4.34 -4.64
CA SER A 31 1.70 -4.57 -6.09
C SER A 31 2.49 -5.79 -6.51
N PHE A 32 3.68 -6.00 -5.96
CA PHE A 32 4.44 -7.23 -6.16
C PHE A 32 3.65 -8.45 -5.67
N TYR A 33 3.10 -8.40 -4.45
CA TYR A 33 2.26 -9.48 -3.92
C TYR A 33 1.06 -9.77 -4.83
N LEU A 34 0.36 -8.74 -5.31
CA LEU A 34 -0.78 -8.91 -6.21
C LEU A 34 -0.40 -9.63 -7.52
N GLN A 35 0.75 -9.31 -8.08
CA GLN A 35 1.22 -9.87 -9.35
C GLN A 35 1.81 -11.28 -9.17
N SER A 36 2.61 -11.51 -8.13
CA SER A 36 3.39 -12.75 -7.97
C SER A 36 2.67 -13.85 -7.19
N GLN A 37 1.61 -13.53 -6.42
CA GLN A 37 1.02 -14.49 -5.47
C GLN A 37 0.56 -15.80 -6.10
N ILE A 38 -0.03 -15.77 -7.30
CA ILE A 38 -0.55 -16.98 -7.94
C ILE A 38 0.60 -17.92 -8.32
N GLU A 39 1.61 -17.39 -9.01
CA GLU A 39 2.79 -18.15 -9.43
C GLU A 39 3.54 -18.71 -8.21
N GLN A 40 3.72 -17.89 -7.16
CA GLN A 40 4.35 -18.32 -5.91
C GLN A 40 3.58 -19.45 -5.23
N PHE A 41 2.24 -19.36 -5.17
CA PHE A 41 1.41 -20.40 -4.58
C PHE A 41 1.38 -21.67 -5.42
N GLN A 42 1.45 -21.55 -6.75
CA GLN A 42 1.57 -22.70 -7.64
C GLN A 42 2.88 -23.46 -7.39
N LEU A 43 3.99 -22.75 -7.27
CA LEU A 43 5.31 -23.34 -6.95
C LEU A 43 5.33 -24.02 -5.58
N LEU A 44 4.69 -23.42 -4.56
CA LEU A 44 4.75 -23.93 -3.18
C LEU A 44 3.75 -25.05 -2.87
N PHE A 45 2.53 -24.98 -3.43
CA PHE A 45 1.42 -25.84 -3.01
C PHE A 45 0.72 -26.57 -4.15
N GLY A 46 1.15 -26.34 -5.39
CA GLY A 46 0.52 -26.87 -6.60
C GLY A 46 -0.75 -26.11 -7.02
N ASP A 47 -1.17 -26.36 -8.26
CA ASP A 47 -2.22 -25.58 -8.94
C ASP A 47 -3.57 -25.54 -8.22
N VAL A 48 -3.99 -26.67 -7.66
CA VAL A 48 -5.32 -26.79 -7.04
C VAL A 48 -5.42 -25.94 -5.78
N VAL A 49 -4.37 -25.94 -4.96
CA VAL A 49 -4.33 -25.16 -3.71
C VAL A 49 -4.12 -23.69 -4.03
N ALA A 50 -3.26 -23.36 -4.98
CA ALA A 50 -3.01 -22.00 -5.42
C ALA A 50 -4.28 -21.30 -5.92
N ARG A 51 -5.07 -21.96 -6.77
CA ARG A 51 -6.36 -21.42 -7.24
C ARG A 51 -7.34 -21.17 -6.10
N ARG A 52 -7.42 -22.07 -5.12
CA ARG A 52 -8.29 -21.88 -3.95
C ARG A 52 -7.88 -20.66 -3.14
N ILE A 53 -6.59 -20.49 -2.85
CA ILE A 53 -6.09 -19.32 -2.12
C ILE A 53 -6.35 -18.04 -2.92
N SER A 54 -6.13 -18.07 -4.23
CA SER A 54 -6.43 -16.93 -5.12
C SER A 54 -7.92 -16.56 -5.13
N THR A 55 -8.83 -17.53 -5.19
CA THR A 55 -10.27 -17.27 -5.08
C THR A 55 -10.63 -16.66 -3.73
N ILE A 56 -10.05 -17.18 -2.64
CA ILE A 56 -10.24 -16.61 -1.29
C ILE A 56 -9.76 -15.16 -1.28
N PHE A 57 -8.57 -14.89 -1.81
CA PHE A 57 -8.01 -13.54 -1.90
C PHE A 57 -8.93 -12.58 -2.68
N ASN A 58 -9.41 -12.99 -3.86
CA ASN A 58 -10.26 -12.15 -4.71
C ASN A 58 -11.60 -11.79 -4.06
N LEU A 59 -12.11 -12.62 -3.15
CA LEU A 59 -13.31 -12.34 -2.36
C LEU A 59 -13.00 -11.56 -1.08
N ALA A 60 -11.96 -11.98 -0.36
CA ALA A 60 -11.56 -11.41 0.92
C ALA A 60 -11.04 -9.98 0.77
N PHE A 61 -10.39 -9.66 -0.33
CA PHE A 61 -9.86 -8.33 -0.59
C PHE A 61 -10.97 -7.25 -0.57
N PRO A 62 -12.00 -7.30 -1.44
CA PRO A 62 -13.06 -6.29 -1.44
C PRO A 62 -13.93 -6.35 -0.18
N ILE A 63 -14.29 -7.54 0.29
CA ILE A 63 -15.14 -7.71 1.48
C ILE A 63 -14.41 -7.21 2.73
N GLY A 64 -13.16 -7.65 2.93
CA GLY A 64 -12.33 -7.24 4.05
C GLY A 64 -12.04 -5.75 4.04
N GLY A 65 -11.76 -5.16 2.87
CA GLY A 65 -11.61 -3.71 2.74
C GLY A 65 -12.89 -2.95 3.10
N PHE A 66 -14.05 -3.42 2.62
CA PHE A 66 -15.34 -2.82 2.96
C PHE A 66 -15.66 -2.93 4.46
N CYS A 67 -15.53 -4.12 5.05
CA CYS A 67 -15.76 -4.33 6.48
C CYS A 67 -14.77 -3.55 7.35
N ALA A 68 -13.54 -3.36 6.89
CA ALA A 68 -12.54 -2.56 7.60
C ALA A 68 -12.81 -1.06 7.54
N SER A 69 -13.56 -0.56 6.55
CA SER A 69 -13.82 0.88 6.41
C SER A 69 -14.49 1.51 7.65
N PHE A 70 -15.41 0.78 8.29
CA PHE A 70 -16.10 1.23 9.50
C PHE A 70 -15.17 1.40 10.72
N PRO A 71 -14.43 0.36 11.16
CA PRO A 71 -13.49 0.50 12.28
C PRO A 71 -12.33 1.45 11.95
N VAL A 72 -11.87 1.52 10.70
CA VAL A 72 -10.84 2.47 10.27
C VAL A 72 -11.34 3.91 10.38
N SER A 73 -12.58 4.19 9.95
CA SER A 73 -13.18 5.51 10.10
C SER A 73 -13.30 5.92 11.57
N GLN A 74 -13.78 5.00 12.43
CA GLN A 74 -13.86 5.25 13.87
C GLN A 74 -12.48 5.53 14.49
N LEU A 75 -11.45 4.77 14.09
CA LEU A 75 -10.07 5.00 14.52
C LEU A 75 -9.58 6.38 14.10
N LEU A 76 -9.76 6.76 12.83
CA LEU A 76 -9.28 8.04 12.30
C LEU A 76 -9.97 9.27 12.92
N GLN A 77 -11.25 9.14 13.30
CA GLN A 77 -12.01 10.22 13.93
C GLN A 77 -11.63 10.46 15.40
N HIS A 78 -11.32 9.39 16.14
CA HIS A 78 -11.17 9.45 17.59
C HIS A 78 -9.72 9.36 18.07
N THR A 79 -8.74 9.19 17.17
CA THR A 79 -7.35 8.97 17.56
C THR A 79 -6.39 9.92 16.88
N GLY A 80 -5.27 10.19 17.56
CA GLY A 80 -4.21 11.04 17.04
C GLY A 80 -3.42 10.38 15.91
N GLU A 81 -2.72 11.20 15.13
CA GLU A 81 -2.03 10.76 13.92
C GLU A 81 -1.02 9.66 14.14
N HIS A 82 -0.30 9.74 15.26
CA HIS A 82 0.68 8.72 15.64
C HIS A 82 0.06 7.34 15.81
N LEU A 83 -1.17 7.26 16.31
CA LEU A 83 -1.79 5.98 16.64
C LEU A 83 -2.23 5.25 15.38
N TYR A 84 -2.98 5.91 14.48
CA TYR A 84 -3.44 5.24 13.26
C TYR A 84 -2.27 4.86 12.34
N TRP A 85 -1.20 5.67 12.28
CA TRP A 85 0.02 5.31 11.54
C TRP A 85 0.77 4.14 12.19
N THR A 86 0.80 4.07 13.52
CA THR A 86 1.40 2.92 14.23
C THR A 86 0.62 1.64 13.93
N VAL A 87 -0.72 1.70 13.99
CA VAL A 87 -1.56 0.53 13.64
C VAL A 87 -1.33 0.13 12.19
N ALA A 88 -1.31 1.08 11.26
CA ALA A 88 -1.03 0.80 9.84
C ALA A 88 0.34 0.13 9.65
N PHE A 89 1.38 0.63 10.32
CA PHE A 89 2.73 0.07 10.30
C PHE A 89 2.77 -1.36 10.87
N VAL A 90 2.09 -1.61 11.99
CA VAL A 90 2.00 -2.96 12.59
C VAL A 90 1.32 -3.92 11.62
N PHE A 91 0.20 -3.54 11.03
CA PHE A 91 -0.50 -4.37 10.04
C PHE A 91 0.39 -4.68 8.82
N PHE A 92 1.12 -3.68 8.33
CA PHE A 92 2.06 -3.86 7.23
C PHE A 92 3.17 -4.86 7.56
N ASN A 93 3.80 -4.75 8.74
CA ASN A 93 4.87 -5.67 9.13
C ASN A 93 4.34 -7.09 9.38
N VAL A 94 3.16 -7.23 9.99
CA VAL A 94 2.51 -8.54 10.17
C VAL A 94 2.20 -9.16 8.82
N PHE A 95 1.66 -8.39 7.87
CA PHE A 95 1.43 -8.84 6.51
C PHE A 95 2.74 -9.30 5.83
N SER A 96 3.80 -8.48 5.87
CA SER A 96 5.10 -8.84 5.30
C SER A 96 5.67 -10.11 5.91
N ALA A 97 5.59 -10.26 7.25
CA ALA A 97 6.04 -11.46 7.94
C ALA A 97 5.25 -12.72 7.51
N LEU A 98 3.92 -12.60 7.35
CA LEU A 98 3.07 -13.69 6.87
C LEU A 98 3.42 -14.10 5.43
N CYS A 99 3.70 -13.13 4.56
CA CYS A 99 4.10 -13.40 3.17
C CYS A 99 5.42 -14.19 3.08
N MET A 100 6.35 -13.98 4.01
CA MET A 100 7.64 -14.69 4.04
C MET A 100 7.53 -16.14 4.53
N MET A 101 6.42 -16.52 5.16
CA MET A 101 6.25 -17.87 5.71
C MET A 101 5.72 -18.85 4.65
N PRO A 102 6.38 -20.00 4.39
CA PRO A 102 5.95 -20.96 3.37
C PRO A 102 4.80 -21.87 3.85
N PHE A 103 3.96 -21.41 4.77
CA PHE A 103 2.84 -22.18 5.30
C PHE A 103 1.53 -21.76 4.65
N ARG A 104 0.71 -22.74 4.26
CA ARG A 104 -0.62 -22.50 3.67
C ARG A 104 -1.48 -21.56 4.51
N TRP A 105 -1.51 -21.77 5.83
CA TRP A 105 -2.29 -20.94 6.74
C TRP A 105 -1.77 -19.50 6.81
N ALA A 106 -0.46 -19.30 6.80
CA ALA A 106 0.12 -17.96 6.78
C ALA A 106 -0.27 -17.20 5.51
N GLN A 107 -0.28 -17.86 4.35
CA GLN A 107 -0.69 -17.24 3.08
C GLN A 107 -2.20 -16.95 3.01
N VAL A 108 -3.04 -17.81 3.57
CA VAL A 108 -4.48 -17.52 3.72
C VAL A 108 -4.69 -16.32 4.65
N SER A 109 -3.98 -16.26 5.78
CA SER A 109 -4.03 -15.11 6.69
C SER A 109 -3.53 -13.83 6.02
N ALA A 110 -2.44 -13.87 5.24
CA ALA A 110 -1.96 -12.75 4.46
C ALA A 110 -3.02 -12.25 3.47
N ALA A 111 -3.68 -13.18 2.76
CA ALA A 111 -4.75 -12.86 1.83
C ALA A 111 -5.96 -12.19 2.50
N LEU A 112 -6.36 -12.66 3.68
CA LEU A 112 -7.44 -12.06 4.47
C LEU A 112 -7.06 -10.68 5.03
N LEU A 113 -5.80 -10.49 5.44
CA LEU A 113 -5.30 -9.25 6.04
C LEU A 113 -5.08 -8.14 5.02
N PHE A 114 -4.84 -8.50 3.76
CA PHE A 114 -4.48 -7.56 2.70
C PHE A 114 -5.51 -6.44 2.50
N GLY A 115 -6.81 -6.77 2.45
CA GLY A 115 -7.88 -5.77 2.27
C GLY A 115 -7.96 -4.75 3.41
N PRO A 116 -8.11 -5.20 4.67
CA PRO A 116 -8.11 -4.32 5.83
C PRO A 116 -6.84 -3.44 5.95
N MET A 117 -5.66 -4.04 5.76
CA MET A 117 -4.39 -3.32 5.77
C MET A 117 -4.37 -2.22 4.70
N ARG A 118 -4.76 -2.55 3.46
CA ARG A 118 -4.80 -1.59 2.36
C ARG A 118 -5.78 -0.46 2.61
N CYS A 119 -6.96 -0.76 3.15
CA CYS A 119 -7.93 0.25 3.55
C CYS A 119 -7.33 1.21 4.59
N LEU A 120 -6.77 0.68 5.68
CA LEU A 120 -6.19 1.47 6.75
C LEU A 120 -5.01 2.34 6.27
N GLN A 121 -4.10 1.78 5.48
CA GLN A 121 -2.92 2.48 4.97
C GLN A 121 -3.32 3.69 4.10
N TRP A 122 -4.22 3.49 3.14
CA TRP A 122 -4.68 4.56 2.25
C TRP A 122 -5.54 5.59 2.98
N ALA A 123 -6.40 5.16 3.89
CA ALA A 123 -7.21 6.07 4.70
C ALA A 123 -6.33 6.96 5.62
N SER A 124 -5.30 6.36 6.23
CA SER A 124 -4.29 7.08 7.03
C SER A 124 -3.53 8.12 6.20
N TYR A 125 -3.16 7.76 4.97
CA TYR A 125 -2.51 8.68 4.03
C TYR A 125 -3.42 9.87 3.65
N PHE A 126 -4.67 9.62 3.31
CA PHE A 126 -5.60 10.70 2.96
C PHE A 126 -5.93 11.60 4.17
N GLN A 127 -6.11 11.01 5.35
CA GLN A 127 -6.32 11.78 6.59
C GLN A 127 -5.10 12.67 6.90
N PHE A 128 -3.89 12.17 6.67
CA PHE A 128 -2.67 12.94 6.87
C PHE A 128 -2.56 14.15 5.93
N LEU A 129 -2.93 13.96 4.66
CA LEU A 129 -2.97 15.01 3.63
C LEU A 129 -4.10 16.02 3.84
N ALA A 130 -5.19 15.62 4.52
CA ALA A 130 -6.32 16.50 4.82
C ALA A 130 -6.01 17.56 5.90
N ASN A 131 -4.88 17.46 6.59
CA ASN A 131 -4.50 18.42 7.63
C ASN A 131 -4.05 19.76 7.02
N GLU A 132 -4.89 20.79 7.16
CA GLU A 132 -4.70 22.13 6.60
C GLU A 132 -3.50 22.89 7.17
N GLU A 133 -3.04 22.55 8.37
CA GLU A 133 -1.84 23.18 8.97
C GLU A 133 -0.58 22.85 8.17
N ARG A 134 -0.55 21.65 7.58
CA ARG A 134 0.56 21.16 6.74
C ARG A 134 0.33 21.46 5.27
N TYR A 135 -0.89 21.23 4.80
CA TYR A 135 -1.25 21.32 3.39
C TYR A 135 -2.34 22.39 3.20
N PRO A 136 -1.98 23.60 2.73
CA PRO A 136 -2.97 24.65 2.50
C PRO A 136 -4.07 24.17 1.55
N ALA A 137 -5.34 24.45 1.88
CA ALA A 137 -6.50 23.96 1.13
C ALA A 137 -6.42 24.24 -0.40
N GLU A 138 -5.86 25.38 -0.78
CA GLU A 138 -5.64 25.79 -2.18
C GLU A 138 -4.69 24.86 -2.95
N LEU A 139 -3.80 24.17 -2.24
CA LEU A 139 -2.78 23.30 -2.79
C LEU A 139 -3.07 21.82 -2.57
N THR A 140 -3.97 21.45 -1.66
CA THR A 140 -4.25 20.05 -1.27
C THR A 140 -4.53 19.15 -2.46
N GLY A 141 -5.36 19.59 -3.41
CA GLY A 141 -5.64 18.81 -4.63
C GLY A 141 -4.39 18.58 -5.50
N ARG A 142 -3.52 19.58 -5.63
CA ARG A 142 -2.27 19.48 -6.41
C ARG A 142 -1.24 18.61 -5.69
N VAL A 143 -1.15 18.71 -4.37
CA VAL A 143 -0.29 17.85 -3.54
C VAL A 143 -0.73 16.41 -3.64
N LEU A 144 -2.03 16.14 -3.48
CA LEU A 144 -2.60 14.80 -3.57
C LEU A 144 -2.34 14.17 -4.94
N GLY A 145 -2.55 14.91 -6.04
CA GLY A 145 -2.22 14.44 -7.38
C GLY A 145 -0.72 14.15 -7.56
N SER A 146 0.15 15.09 -7.16
CA SER A 146 1.61 14.94 -7.31
C SER A 146 2.16 13.77 -6.49
N ASN A 147 1.71 13.64 -5.24
CA ASN A 147 2.13 12.56 -4.36
C ASN A 147 1.63 11.21 -4.88
N ASN A 148 0.39 11.11 -5.36
CA ASN A 148 -0.14 9.86 -5.92
C ASN A 148 0.63 9.42 -7.17
N VAL A 149 1.02 10.36 -8.05
CA VAL A 149 1.88 10.06 -9.20
C VAL A 149 3.24 9.53 -8.73
N ALA A 150 3.86 10.19 -7.74
CA ALA A 150 5.14 9.73 -7.20
C ALA A 150 5.04 8.32 -6.56
N VAL A 151 3.98 8.08 -5.77
CA VAL A 151 3.71 6.76 -5.18
C VAL A 151 3.50 5.71 -6.26
N ALA A 152 2.75 6.00 -7.33
CA ALA A 152 2.52 5.08 -8.43
C ALA A 152 3.81 4.77 -9.23
N VAL A 153 4.65 5.78 -9.48
CA VAL A 153 5.94 5.58 -10.15
C VAL A 153 6.84 4.65 -9.34
N VAL A 154 6.91 4.84 -8.02
CA VAL A 154 7.72 3.97 -7.14
C VAL A 154 7.09 2.59 -6.99
N GLY A 155 5.77 2.53 -6.75
CA GLY A 155 5.05 1.32 -6.39
C GLY A 155 4.77 0.39 -7.57
N ASP A 156 4.40 0.94 -8.72
CA ASP A 156 3.98 0.17 -9.89
C ASP A 156 5.00 0.24 -11.04
N GLY A 157 5.72 1.36 -11.16
CA GLY A 157 6.74 1.54 -12.19
C GLY A 157 7.97 0.64 -11.98
N VAL A 158 8.42 0.47 -10.74
CA VAL A 158 9.60 -0.35 -10.43
C VAL A 158 9.35 -1.84 -10.72
N PRO A 159 8.25 -2.48 -10.28
CA PRO A 159 7.95 -3.87 -10.63
C PRO A 159 7.85 -4.09 -12.14
N TYR A 160 7.21 -3.17 -12.86
CA TYR A 160 7.10 -3.25 -14.31
C TYR A 160 8.47 -3.20 -14.99
N LEU A 161 9.34 -2.29 -14.56
CA LEU A 161 10.72 -2.20 -15.06
C LEU A 161 11.50 -3.48 -14.76
N LEU A 162 11.37 -4.04 -13.55
CA LEU A 162 12.03 -5.29 -13.17
C LEU A 162 11.54 -6.46 -14.02
N ALA A 163 10.24 -6.57 -14.28
CA ALA A 163 9.68 -7.59 -15.17
C ALA A 163 10.19 -7.43 -16.62
N TYR A 164 10.29 -6.20 -17.12
CA TYR A 164 10.86 -5.90 -18.44
C TYR A 164 12.36 -6.29 -18.54
N LEU A 165 13.15 -5.98 -17.51
CA LEU A 165 14.57 -6.36 -17.46
C LEU A 165 14.75 -7.88 -17.32
N ALA A 166 13.93 -8.54 -16.52
CA ALA A 166 13.96 -9.99 -16.37
C ALA A 166 13.62 -10.68 -17.69
N SER A 167 12.53 -10.29 -18.35
CA SER A 167 12.11 -10.86 -19.64
C SER A 167 13.10 -10.61 -20.78
N SER A 168 13.77 -9.45 -20.80
CA SER A 168 14.80 -9.17 -21.81
C SER A 168 16.11 -9.94 -21.58
N SER A 169 16.44 -10.31 -20.34
CA SER A 169 17.63 -11.13 -20.04
C SER A 169 17.46 -12.63 -20.33
N TRP A 170 16.22 -13.14 -20.40
CA TRP A 170 15.92 -14.55 -20.73
C TRP A 170 15.68 -14.79 -22.23
N GLY A 171 15.75 -13.75 -23.06
CA GLY A 171 15.59 -13.83 -24.52
C GLY A 171 16.88 -14.09 -25.31
N THR A 172 18.00 -14.35 -24.63
CA THR A 172 19.29 -14.68 -25.26
C THR A 172 19.94 -15.90 -24.61
N SER A 173 19.42 -17.08 -24.93
CA SER A 173 20.16 -18.35 -24.88
C SER A 173 19.39 -19.43 -25.61
#